data_AF-A0AAE8HNI8-F1
#
_entry.id   AF-A0AAE8HNI8-F1
#
_cell.length_a   1.000
_cell.length_b   1.000
_cell.length_c   1.000
_cell.angle_alpha   90.00
_cell.angle_beta   90.00
_cell.angle_gamma   90.00
#
_symmetry.space_group_name_H-M   'P 1'
#
loop_
_entity.id
_entity.type
_entity.pdbx_description
1 polymer ?
#
loop_
_entity_poly.entity_id
_entity_poly.type
_entity_poly.pdbx_seq_one_letter_code
_entity_poly.pdbx_strand_id
1 'polypeptide(L)'
;MFAGAIERRLPVRPPYDWAAIRAFLAKRAIPGVEAADPAAAYARTISIAGRHGLLTVAPGADCLHVALRGVEAGHAEAVAGRLRRLFDCDADPGAIAACLVGDPVLAPLVAARPGLRLPGAWDPFETGCRAILGQQVSVAAAIGLAGKLVAAFGKPLAEPMGGLTHVFPTPADLVEADIALALNMPRARGAAIRALAAAALADPDLFAPAESLEAAVLRFTAIRGIGPWTAQYIAMRALKLPDALPVGDVGLLRALESRTGRPSPAALLARAEAWRPFRAYAAQHLWAADEAAVKAR
;
A
#
# COMPACT_ATOMS: atom_id res chain seq x y z
N MET A 1 -18.84 -3.59 20.59
CA MET A 1 -19.42 -2.53 19.72
C MET A 1 -19.44 -1.24 20.52
N PHE A 2 -19.05 -0.11 19.91
CA PHE A 2 -19.01 1.21 20.57
C PHE A 2 -20.31 1.97 20.27
N ALA A 3 -20.84 2.71 21.24
CA ALA A 3 -22.00 3.58 21.01
C ALA A 3 -21.65 4.66 19.97
N GLY A 4 -22.51 4.86 18.96
CA GLY A 4 -22.34 5.89 17.93
C GLY A 4 -21.39 5.53 16.78
N ALA A 5 -20.92 4.28 16.69
CA ALA A 5 -20.13 3.83 15.54
C ALA A 5 -21.03 3.60 14.31
N ILE A 6 -20.55 4.02 13.13
CA ILE A 6 -21.21 3.69 11.86
C ILE A 6 -20.68 2.33 11.39
N GLU A 7 -21.58 1.37 11.22
CA GLU A 7 -21.24 0.05 10.69
C GLU A 7 -21.49 -0.04 9.17
N ARG A 8 -20.59 -0.74 8.48
CA ARG A 8 -20.67 -1.03 7.04
C ARG A 8 -20.20 -2.46 6.77
N ARG A 9 -20.72 -3.05 5.70
CA ARG A 9 -20.24 -4.31 5.13
C ARG A 9 -19.67 -4.03 3.75
N LEU A 10 -18.45 -4.49 3.49
CA LEU A 10 -17.80 -4.39 2.19
C LEU A 10 -17.74 -5.78 1.55
N PRO A 11 -18.59 -6.10 0.57
CA PRO A 11 -18.56 -7.40 -0.11
C PRO A 11 -17.19 -7.65 -0.75
N VAL A 12 -16.74 -8.91 -0.70
CA VAL A 12 -15.54 -9.38 -1.38
C VAL A 12 -15.87 -10.62 -2.20
N ARG A 13 -15.21 -10.79 -3.35
CA ARG A 13 -15.38 -11.99 -4.18
C ARG A 13 -14.58 -13.16 -3.58
N PRO A 14 -15.16 -14.31 -3.20
CA PRO A 14 -14.36 -15.46 -2.77
C PRO A 14 -13.61 -16.13 -3.96
N PRO A 15 -12.47 -16.80 -3.73
CA PRO A 15 -11.74 -16.88 -2.46
C PRO A 15 -11.06 -15.53 -2.09
N TYR A 16 -10.93 -15.27 -0.79
CA TYR A 16 -10.31 -14.05 -0.26
C TYR A 16 -9.35 -14.41 0.89
N ASP A 17 -8.06 -14.17 0.71
CA ASP A 17 -7.02 -14.46 1.69
C ASP A 17 -6.85 -13.29 2.68
N TRP A 18 -7.79 -13.19 3.63
CA TRP A 18 -7.74 -12.17 4.69
C TRP A 18 -6.45 -12.23 5.50
N ALA A 19 -5.96 -13.44 5.80
CA ALA A 19 -4.75 -13.62 6.58
C ALA A 19 -3.55 -12.98 5.89
N ALA A 20 -3.40 -13.16 4.58
CA ALA A 20 -2.30 -12.58 3.81
C ALA A 20 -2.36 -11.05 3.74
N ILE A 21 -3.52 -10.45 3.42
CA ILE A 21 -3.62 -8.99 3.35
C ILE A 21 -3.46 -8.34 4.73
N ARG A 22 -4.04 -8.94 5.78
CA ARG A 22 -3.84 -8.49 7.16
C ARG A 22 -2.37 -8.58 7.56
N ALA A 23 -1.69 -9.70 7.27
CA ALA A 23 -0.27 -9.85 7.57
C ALA A 23 0.60 -8.83 6.83
N PHE A 24 0.26 -8.54 5.56
CA PHE A 24 0.93 -7.50 4.77
C PHE A 24 0.81 -6.12 5.44
N LEU A 25 -0.40 -5.75 5.86
CA LEU A 25 -0.70 -4.48 6.52
C LEU A 25 -0.04 -4.42 7.90
N ALA A 26 -0.13 -5.48 8.70
CA ALA A 26 0.48 -5.57 10.03
C ALA A 26 2.00 -5.36 9.99
N LYS A 27 2.67 -6.02 9.04
CA LYS A 27 4.12 -5.88 8.83
C LYS A 27 4.51 -4.46 8.44
N ARG A 28 3.58 -3.61 7.98
CA ARG A 28 3.82 -2.25 7.48
C ARG A 28 3.06 -1.18 8.27
N ALA A 29 2.47 -1.55 9.40
CA ALA A 29 1.67 -0.67 10.23
C ALA A 29 2.55 0.47 10.76
N ILE A 30 2.15 1.73 10.53
CA ILE A 30 2.85 2.88 11.10
C ILE A 30 2.44 3.05 12.57
N PRO A 31 3.40 3.05 13.52
CA PRO A 31 3.11 3.37 14.91
C PRO A 31 2.37 4.70 15.04
N GLY A 32 1.28 4.71 15.80
CA GLY A 32 0.44 5.90 15.97
C GLY A 32 -0.69 6.07 14.96
N VAL A 33 -0.60 5.45 13.77
CA VAL A 33 -1.62 5.57 12.70
C VAL A 33 -2.36 4.26 12.46
N GLU A 34 -1.67 3.13 12.54
CA GLU A 34 -2.22 1.82 12.21
C GLU A 34 -1.91 0.82 13.31
N ALA A 35 -2.87 -0.08 13.53
CA ALA A 35 -2.72 -1.23 14.39
C ALA A 35 -3.38 -2.41 13.67
N ALA A 36 -2.65 -3.50 13.49
CA ALA A 36 -3.23 -4.74 13.00
C ALA A 36 -3.00 -5.80 14.06
N ASP A 37 -4.07 -6.20 14.73
CA ASP A 37 -4.02 -7.28 15.68
C ASP A 37 -3.80 -8.60 14.91
N PRO A 38 -2.77 -9.39 15.26
CA PRO A 38 -2.56 -10.73 14.70
C PRO A 38 -3.78 -11.66 14.80
N ALA A 39 -4.72 -11.40 15.72
CA ALA A 39 -5.86 -12.29 16.00
C ALA A 39 -7.16 -11.95 15.26
N ALA A 40 -7.46 -10.70 14.87
CA ALA A 40 -8.84 -10.40 14.41
C ALA A 40 -9.02 -9.24 13.40
N ALA A 41 -8.40 -8.07 13.61
CA ALA A 41 -8.81 -6.85 12.89
C ALA A 41 -7.65 -5.96 12.46
N TYR A 42 -7.85 -5.21 11.38
CA TYR A 42 -7.05 -4.04 11.02
C TYR A 42 -7.73 -2.79 11.52
N ALA A 43 -6.99 -1.86 12.11
CA ALA A 43 -7.48 -0.59 12.58
C ALA A 43 -6.54 0.53 12.15
N ARG A 44 -7.11 1.70 11.85
CA ARG A 44 -6.30 2.89 11.57
C ARG A 44 -7.01 4.19 11.93
N THR A 45 -6.22 5.23 12.15
CA THR A 45 -6.68 6.60 12.15
C THR A 45 -6.85 7.09 10.70
N ILE A 46 -7.79 8.00 10.51
CA ILE A 46 -8.09 8.59 9.21
C ILE A 46 -8.36 10.08 9.35
N SER A 47 -8.07 10.82 8.28
CA SER A 47 -8.55 12.18 8.09
C SER A 47 -9.44 12.20 6.84
N ILE A 48 -10.63 12.76 6.98
CA ILE A 48 -11.58 12.94 5.86
C ILE A 48 -12.31 14.28 6.04
N ALA A 49 -12.28 15.12 5.00
CA ALA A 49 -12.83 16.49 5.03
C ALA A 49 -12.38 17.32 6.25
N GLY A 50 -11.11 17.21 6.63
CA GLY A 50 -10.53 17.95 7.76
C GLY A 50 -10.93 17.43 9.15
N ARG A 51 -11.71 16.34 9.23
CA ARG A 51 -12.06 15.67 10.48
C ARG A 51 -11.28 14.39 10.67
N HIS A 52 -10.90 14.13 11.92
CA HIS A 52 -10.15 12.95 12.29
C HIS A 52 -11.10 11.89 12.85
N GLY A 53 -10.89 10.65 12.41
CA GLY A 53 -11.66 9.51 12.86
C GLY A 53 -10.80 8.27 12.95
N LEU A 54 -11.46 7.18 13.27
CA LEU A 54 -10.86 5.86 13.38
C LEU A 54 -11.75 4.86 12.66
N LEU A 55 -11.12 3.87 12.03
CA LEU A 55 -11.82 2.73 11.49
C LEU A 55 -11.22 1.42 11.99
N THR A 56 -12.06 0.40 12.04
CA THR A 56 -11.67 -0.99 12.24
C THR A 56 -12.28 -1.84 11.14
N VAL A 57 -11.57 -2.89 10.73
CA VAL A 57 -11.96 -3.82 9.67
C VAL A 57 -11.69 -5.23 10.15
N ALA A 58 -12.73 -6.07 10.15
CA ALA A 58 -12.67 -7.48 10.53
C ALA A 58 -13.22 -8.37 9.40
N PRO A 59 -12.76 -9.63 9.27
CA PRO A 59 -13.27 -10.53 8.25
C PRO A 59 -14.67 -11.02 8.60
N GLY A 60 -15.53 -11.11 7.59
CA GLY A 60 -16.76 -11.91 7.58
C GLY A 60 -16.63 -13.07 6.58
N ALA A 61 -17.70 -13.81 6.36
CA ALA A 61 -17.69 -14.96 5.44
C ALA A 61 -17.47 -14.55 3.96
N ASP A 62 -18.15 -13.48 3.53
CA ASP A 62 -18.20 -12.98 2.14
C ASP A 62 -18.00 -11.45 2.05
N CYS A 63 -17.66 -10.83 3.18
CA CYS A 63 -17.50 -9.38 3.29
C CYS A 63 -16.49 -9.02 4.38
N LEU A 64 -16.09 -7.76 4.40
CA LEU A 64 -15.36 -7.16 5.51
C LEU A 64 -16.33 -6.31 6.33
N HIS A 65 -16.33 -6.52 7.65
CA HIS A 65 -17.09 -5.70 8.60
C HIS A 65 -16.27 -4.48 8.96
N VAL A 66 -16.85 -3.30 8.77
CA VAL A 66 -16.20 -2.01 9.02
C VAL A 66 -16.97 -1.27 10.10
N ALA A 67 -16.27 -0.78 11.12
CA ALA A 67 -16.82 0.15 12.09
C ALA A 67 -16.04 1.47 12.05
N LEU A 68 -16.76 2.59 11.93
CA LEU A 68 -16.23 3.94 11.84
C LEU A 68 -16.58 4.75 13.09
N ARG A 69 -15.62 5.47 13.65
CA ARG A 69 -15.79 6.40 14.78
C ARG A 69 -15.25 7.78 14.41
N GLY A 70 -15.93 8.85 14.83
CA GLY A 70 -15.53 10.23 14.52
C GLY A 70 -15.71 10.59 13.04
N VAL A 71 -16.49 9.79 12.29
CA VAL A 71 -16.81 10.01 10.89
C VAL A 71 -18.29 10.33 10.78
N GLU A 72 -18.62 11.41 10.07
CA GLU A 72 -20.01 11.76 9.79
C GLU A 72 -20.64 10.81 8.77
N ALA A 73 -21.96 10.58 8.87
CA ALA A 73 -22.68 9.67 8.00
C ALA A 73 -22.52 10.00 6.50
N GLY A 74 -22.49 11.29 6.14
CA GLY A 74 -22.30 11.74 4.75
C GLY A 74 -20.95 11.36 4.14
N HIS A 75 -19.96 10.96 4.95
CA HIS A 75 -18.62 10.61 4.50
C HIS A 75 -18.39 9.09 4.44
N ALA A 76 -19.36 8.29 4.88
CA ALA A 76 -19.21 6.84 5.00
C ALA A 76 -18.95 6.15 3.65
N GLU A 77 -19.58 6.60 2.55
CA GLU A 77 -19.36 6.03 1.21
C GLU A 77 -17.96 6.34 0.66
N ALA A 78 -17.45 7.55 0.93
CA ALA A 78 -16.08 7.90 0.56
C ALA A 78 -15.04 7.04 1.31
N VAL A 79 -15.29 6.77 2.59
CA VAL A 79 -14.48 5.83 3.39
C VAL A 79 -14.58 4.41 2.82
N ALA A 80 -15.79 3.94 2.51
CA ALA A 80 -16.01 2.62 1.92
C ALA A 80 -15.26 2.46 0.59
N GLY A 81 -15.29 3.48 -0.29
CA GLY A 81 -14.53 3.48 -1.55
C GLY A 81 -13.02 3.37 -1.35
N ARG A 82 -12.45 4.07 -0.35
CA ARG A 82 -11.01 3.94 0.00
C ARG A 82 -10.69 2.55 0.53
N LEU A 83 -11.54 2.01 1.40
CA LEU A 83 -11.36 0.67 1.96
C LEU A 83 -11.44 -0.42 0.88
N ARG A 84 -12.37 -0.31 -0.07
CA ARG A 84 -12.45 -1.23 -1.21
C ARG A 84 -11.18 -1.27 -2.03
N ARG A 85 -10.51 -0.12 -2.21
CA ARG A 85 -9.18 -0.06 -2.84
C ARG A 85 -8.08 -0.65 -1.96
N LEU A 86 -8.01 -0.26 -0.70
CA LEU A 86 -7.02 -0.76 0.27
C LEU A 86 -7.06 -2.29 0.37
N PHE A 87 -8.26 -2.85 0.49
CA PHE A 87 -8.50 -4.28 0.65
C PHE A 87 -8.75 -5.04 -0.65
N ASP A 88 -8.72 -4.37 -1.80
CA ASP A 88 -8.86 -5.00 -3.12
C ASP A 88 -10.14 -5.83 -3.27
N CYS A 89 -11.25 -5.31 -2.73
CA CYS A 89 -12.52 -6.03 -2.62
C CYS A 89 -13.07 -6.48 -3.97
N ASP A 90 -12.78 -5.71 -5.02
CA ASP A 90 -13.35 -5.86 -6.36
C ASP A 90 -12.55 -6.74 -7.31
N ALA A 91 -11.36 -7.17 -6.91
CA ALA A 91 -10.55 -8.06 -7.72
C ALA A 91 -11.29 -9.37 -8.01
N ASP A 92 -11.13 -9.85 -9.24
CA ASP A 92 -11.64 -11.12 -9.74
C ASP A 92 -10.54 -12.19 -9.68
N PRO A 93 -10.54 -13.07 -8.65
CA PRO A 93 -9.46 -14.04 -8.49
C PRO A 93 -9.41 -15.06 -9.63
N GLY A 94 -10.56 -15.35 -10.26
CA GLY A 94 -10.64 -16.29 -11.38
C GLY A 94 -9.95 -15.74 -12.62
N ALA A 95 -10.23 -14.48 -12.99
CA ALA A 95 -9.58 -13.83 -14.12
C ALA A 95 -8.06 -13.67 -13.91
N ILE A 96 -7.65 -13.32 -12.70
CA ILE A 96 -6.23 -13.20 -12.33
C ILE A 96 -5.54 -14.57 -12.44
N ALA A 97 -6.13 -15.61 -11.85
CA ALA A 97 -5.56 -16.95 -11.88
C ALA A 97 -5.44 -17.48 -13.31
N ALA A 98 -6.47 -17.32 -14.14
CA ALA A 98 -6.47 -17.75 -15.53
C ALA A 98 -5.36 -17.08 -16.36
N CYS A 99 -5.05 -15.82 -16.08
CA CYS A 99 -3.94 -15.11 -16.73
C CYS A 99 -2.56 -15.63 -16.28
N LEU A 100 -2.38 -15.89 -14.98
CA LEU A 100 -1.07 -16.18 -14.42
C LEU A 100 -0.68 -17.66 -14.47
N VAL A 101 -1.64 -18.58 -14.64
CA VAL A 101 -1.41 -20.03 -14.60
C VAL A 101 -0.53 -20.56 -15.74
N GLY A 102 -0.37 -19.81 -16.83
CA GLY A 102 0.51 -20.19 -17.94
C GLY A 102 2.01 -20.10 -17.61
N ASP A 103 2.39 -19.36 -16.57
CA ASP A 103 3.78 -19.21 -16.15
C ASP A 103 4.17 -20.34 -15.17
N PRO A 104 5.19 -21.17 -15.47
CA PRO A 104 5.55 -22.32 -14.64
C PRO A 104 5.98 -21.98 -13.20
N VAL A 105 6.45 -20.75 -12.96
CA VAL A 105 6.82 -20.29 -11.61
C VAL A 105 5.59 -19.74 -10.88
N LEU A 106 4.70 -19.03 -11.57
CA LEU A 106 3.50 -18.47 -10.94
C LEU A 106 2.40 -19.51 -10.71
N ALA A 107 2.22 -20.47 -11.60
CA ALA A 107 1.17 -21.49 -11.51
C ALA A 107 1.08 -22.16 -10.11
N PRO A 108 2.16 -22.72 -9.54
CA PRO A 108 2.11 -23.29 -8.19
C PRO A 108 1.86 -22.23 -7.11
N LEU A 109 2.33 -20.98 -7.29
CA LEU A 109 2.12 -19.89 -6.32
C LEU A 109 0.68 -19.39 -6.29
N VAL A 110 0.01 -19.38 -7.45
CA VAL A 110 -1.41 -19.06 -7.58
C VAL A 110 -2.25 -20.17 -6.96
N ALA A 111 -1.95 -21.43 -7.27
CA ALA A 111 -2.63 -22.58 -6.68
C ALA A 111 -2.51 -22.63 -5.15
N ALA A 112 -1.34 -22.25 -4.60
CA ALA A 112 -1.13 -22.20 -3.15
C ALA A 112 -1.88 -21.06 -2.45
N ARG A 113 -2.23 -19.98 -3.16
CA ARG A 113 -2.88 -18.79 -2.59
C ARG A 113 -3.92 -18.18 -3.55
N PRO A 114 -5.01 -18.91 -3.87
CA PRO A 114 -5.97 -18.47 -4.89
C PRO A 114 -6.76 -17.22 -4.49
N GLY A 115 -6.82 -16.90 -3.18
CA GLY A 115 -7.47 -15.70 -2.66
C GLY A 115 -6.54 -14.51 -2.46
N LEU A 116 -5.26 -14.58 -2.88
CA LEU A 116 -4.28 -13.51 -2.67
C LEU A 116 -4.74 -12.23 -3.36
N ARG A 117 -4.63 -11.11 -2.63
CA ARG A 117 -5.04 -9.77 -3.10
C ARG A 117 -3.84 -8.88 -3.31
N LEU A 118 -4.03 -7.81 -4.09
CA LEU A 118 -3.08 -6.72 -4.23
C LEU A 118 -3.40 -5.63 -3.18
N PRO A 119 -2.70 -5.52 -2.05
CA PRO A 119 -3.01 -4.50 -1.06
C PRO A 119 -2.83 -3.11 -1.69
N GLY A 120 -3.83 -2.26 -1.50
CA GLY A 120 -3.85 -0.90 -1.97
C GLY A 120 -3.27 0.09 -0.97
N ALA A 121 -3.86 1.28 -0.97
CA ALA A 121 -3.54 2.39 -0.09
C ALA A 121 -4.81 3.00 0.51
N TRP A 122 -4.73 3.46 1.76
CA TRP A 122 -5.75 4.35 2.33
C TRP A 122 -5.70 5.74 1.69
N ASP A 123 -4.49 6.30 1.64
CA ASP A 123 -4.20 7.63 1.13
C ASP A 123 -3.02 7.57 0.14
N PRO A 124 -3.18 8.09 -1.09
CA PRO A 124 -2.12 8.10 -2.10
C PRO A 124 -0.86 8.88 -1.70
N PHE A 125 -1.02 10.03 -1.05
CA PHE A 125 0.10 10.86 -0.61
C PHE A 125 0.91 10.14 0.47
N GLU A 126 0.24 9.58 1.48
CA GLU A 126 0.84 8.72 2.50
C GLU A 126 1.63 7.57 1.87
N THR A 127 1.11 6.96 0.80
CA THR A 127 1.78 5.87 0.08
C THR A 127 3.03 6.33 -0.64
N GLY A 128 3.00 7.51 -1.27
CA GLY A 128 4.18 8.12 -1.86
C GLY A 128 5.26 8.40 -0.83
N CYS A 129 4.89 8.96 0.33
CA CYS A 129 5.81 9.15 1.45
C CYS A 129 6.43 7.82 1.91
N ARG A 130 5.61 6.78 2.13
CA ARG A 130 6.10 5.44 2.50
C ARG A 130 7.07 4.86 1.46
N ALA A 131 6.78 5.03 0.17
CA ALA A 131 7.63 4.55 -0.90
C ALA A 131 9.00 5.24 -0.89
N ILE A 132 9.03 6.57 -0.69
CA ILE A 132 10.28 7.34 -0.57
C ILE A 132 11.06 6.96 0.70
N LEU A 133 10.37 6.83 1.83
CA LEU A 133 10.98 6.41 3.10
C LEU A 133 11.63 5.02 3.01
N GLY A 134 11.03 4.12 2.24
CA GLY A 134 11.52 2.76 2.00
C GLY A 134 12.63 2.62 0.97
N GLN A 135 13.05 3.70 0.30
CA GLN A 135 14.14 3.63 -0.68
C GLN A 135 15.43 3.15 -0.03
N GLN A 136 16.03 2.09 -0.59
CA GLN A 136 17.34 1.54 -0.21
C GLN A 136 17.44 1.09 1.27
N VAL A 137 16.32 0.82 1.94
CA VAL A 137 16.30 0.35 3.33
C VAL A 137 15.38 -0.87 3.49
N SER A 138 15.48 -1.56 4.63
CA SER A 138 14.56 -2.65 4.96
C SER A 138 13.16 -2.13 5.25
N VAL A 139 12.16 -3.02 5.14
CA VAL A 139 10.76 -2.70 5.50
C VAL A 139 10.66 -2.22 6.96
N ALA A 140 11.37 -2.87 7.89
CA ALA A 140 11.38 -2.47 9.29
C ALA A 140 11.96 -1.05 9.51
N ALA A 141 13.05 -0.73 8.82
CA ALA A 141 13.64 0.61 8.88
C ALA A 141 12.72 1.67 8.27
N ALA A 142 12.05 1.36 7.16
CA ALA A 142 11.07 2.25 6.52
C ALA A 142 9.89 2.58 7.47
N ILE A 143 9.39 1.59 8.20
CA ILE A 143 8.32 1.76 9.20
C ILE A 143 8.80 2.60 10.37
N GLY A 144 10.03 2.38 10.85
CA GLY A 144 10.62 3.21 11.89
C GLY A 144 10.72 4.68 11.48
N LEU A 145 11.14 4.96 10.24
CA LEU A 145 11.15 6.31 9.68
C LEU A 145 9.74 6.90 9.55
N ALA A 146 8.76 6.10 9.11
CA ALA A 146 7.37 6.55 8.99
C ALA A 146 6.74 6.86 10.36
N GLY A 147 7.05 6.06 11.39
CA GLY A 147 6.66 6.34 12.77
C GLY A 147 7.27 7.64 13.30
N LYS A 148 8.56 7.90 13.02
CA LYS A 148 9.21 9.18 13.34
C LYS A 148 8.56 10.36 12.61
N LEU A 149 8.21 10.20 11.33
CA LEU A 149 7.50 11.23 10.56
C LEU A 149 6.16 11.58 11.21
N VAL A 150 5.38 10.57 11.59
CA VAL A 150 4.09 10.78 12.25
C VAL A 150 4.28 11.40 13.63
N ALA A 151 5.26 10.97 14.43
CA ALA A 151 5.52 11.55 15.73
C ALA A 151 5.94 13.03 15.64
N ALA A 152 6.67 13.41 14.59
CA ALA A 152 7.15 14.78 14.41
C ALA A 152 6.11 15.72 13.76
N PHE A 153 5.32 15.22 12.80
CA PHE A 153 4.48 16.07 11.94
C PHE A 153 3.01 15.61 11.83
N GLY A 154 2.65 14.48 12.44
CA GLY A 154 1.28 13.99 12.47
C GLY A 154 0.43 14.79 13.43
N LYS A 155 -0.89 14.86 13.18
CA LYS A 155 -1.81 15.58 14.08
C LYS A 155 -2.40 14.61 15.10
N PRO A 156 -2.38 14.92 16.40
CA PRO A 156 -2.95 14.04 17.41
C PRO A 156 -4.47 13.91 17.23
N LEU A 157 -4.99 12.74 17.57
CA LEU A 157 -6.42 12.54 17.74
C LEU A 157 -6.88 13.24 19.02
N ALA A 158 -8.07 13.86 18.97
CA ALA A 158 -8.73 14.35 20.18
C ALA A 158 -9.03 13.20 21.16
N GLU A 159 -9.37 12.02 20.63
CA GLU A 159 -9.67 10.82 21.40
C GLU A 159 -8.83 9.62 20.88
N PRO A 160 -7.60 9.42 21.39
CA PRO A 160 -6.78 8.27 21.04
C PRO A 160 -7.40 6.93 21.47
N MET A 161 -7.01 5.84 20.80
CA MET A 161 -7.47 4.47 21.14
C MET A 161 -6.32 3.47 21.07
N GLY A 162 -5.86 3.00 22.23
CA GLY A 162 -4.68 2.12 22.29
C GLY A 162 -3.46 2.78 21.65
N GLY A 163 -2.81 2.11 20.70
CA GLY A 163 -1.66 2.65 19.95
C GLY A 163 -2.02 3.62 18.82
N LEU A 164 -3.30 3.95 18.62
CA LEU A 164 -3.78 4.85 17.57
C LEU A 164 -3.93 6.26 18.13
N THR A 165 -2.98 7.12 17.80
CA THR A 165 -2.77 8.41 18.49
C THR A 165 -2.71 9.60 17.55
N HIS A 166 -2.34 9.41 16.28
CA HIS A 166 -2.14 10.48 15.31
C HIS A 166 -2.77 10.13 13.97
N VAL A 167 -3.19 11.13 13.20
CA VAL A 167 -3.37 10.99 11.75
C VAL A 167 -2.06 11.28 11.04
N PHE A 168 -1.88 10.68 9.86
CA PHE A 168 -0.70 10.90 9.02
C PHE A 168 -0.61 12.39 8.59
N PRO A 169 0.61 12.98 8.50
CA PRO A 169 0.79 14.37 8.07
C PRO A 169 0.20 14.64 6.67
N THR A 170 -0.39 15.82 6.49
CA THR A 170 -0.87 16.28 5.18
C THR A 170 0.26 16.85 4.32
N PRO A 171 0.06 17.06 3.00
CA PRO A 171 1.05 17.76 2.18
C PRO A 171 1.45 19.13 2.75
N ALA A 172 0.48 19.89 3.26
CA ALA A 172 0.72 21.21 3.86
C ALA A 172 1.63 21.13 5.10
N ASP A 173 1.52 20.05 5.89
CA ASP A 173 2.34 19.87 7.09
C ASP A 173 3.81 19.52 6.73
N LEU A 174 4.07 19.02 5.51
CA LEU A 174 5.39 18.50 5.09
C LEU A 174 6.14 19.39 4.09
N VAL A 175 5.47 20.28 3.35
CA VAL A 175 6.10 21.01 2.23
C VAL A 175 7.26 21.91 2.67
N GLU A 176 7.17 22.54 3.85
CA GLU A 176 8.23 23.39 4.42
C GLU A 176 8.99 22.74 5.60
N ALA A 177 8.67 21.50 5.95
CA ALA A 177 9.28 20.82 7.09
C ALA A 177 10.75 20.44 6.85
N ASP A 178 11.61 20.54 7.86
CA ASP A 178 12.96 19.95 7.82
C ASP A 178 12.91 18.45 8.17
N ILE A 179 12.36 17.68 7.23
CA ILE A 179 12.11 16.24 7.41
C ILE A 179 13.42 15.46 7.60
N ALA A 180 14.50 15.88 6.92
CA ALA A 180 15.78 15.18 7.02
C ALA A 180 16.38 15.28 8.42
N LEU A 181 16.32 16.47 9.03
CA LEU A 181 16.74 16.69 10.40
C LEU A 181 15.86 15.91 11.39
N ALA A 182 14.54 16.04 11.28
CA ALA A 182 13.60 15.40 12.20
C ALA A 182 13.71 13.87 12.23
N LEU A 183 14.00 13.23 11.09
CA LEU A 183 14.09 11.77 10.99
C LEU A 183 15.52 11.24 11.15
N ASN A 184 16.53 12.12 11.15
CA ASN A 184 17.95 11.80 11.02
C ASN A 184 18.21 10.88 9.81
N MET A 185 17.91 11.40 8.61
CA MET A 185 18.02 10.66 7.35
C MET A 185 18.67 11.50 6.23
N PRO A 186 19.06 10.90 5.08
CA PRO A 186 19.70 11.64 4.01
C PRO A 186 18.87 12.84 3.52
N ARG A 187 19.51 14.01 3.36
CA ARG A 187 18.86 15.25 2.90
C ARG A 187 18.08 15.08 1.61
N ALA A 188 18.61 14.31 0.67
CA ALA A 188 17.95 14.03 -0.60
C ALA A 188 16.59 13.32 -0.43
N ARG A 189 16.47 12.41 0.54
CA ARG A 189 15.22 11.70 0.83
C ARG A 189 14.18 12.63 1.48
N GLY A 190 14.61 13.50 2.38
CA GLY A 190 13.74 14.55 2.95
C GLY A 190 13.23 15.50 1.88
N ALA A 191 14.14 15.97 1.01
CA ALA A 191 13.79 16.83 -0.12
C ALA A 191 12.80 16.15 -1.10
N ALA A 192 12.90 14.84 -1.32
CA ALA A 192 11.96 14.10 -2.16
C ALA A 192 10.54 14.08 -1.58
N ILE A 193 10.39 13.92 -0.26
CA ILE A 193 9.07 13.99 0.40
C ILE A 193 8.50 15.41 0.30
N ARG A 194 9.32 16.44 0.51
CA ARG A 194 8.91 17.84 0.30
C ARG A 194 8.47 18.11 -1.15
N ALA A 195 9.20 17.57 -2.12
CA ALA A 195 8.86 17.70 -3.54
C ALA A 195 7.52 17.01 -3.88
N LEU A 196 7.26 15.83 -3.30
CA LEU A 196 5.96 15.16 -3.41
C LEU A 196 4.84 15.99 -2.77
N ALA A 197 5.08 16.56 -1.60
CA ALA A 197 4.12 17.43 -0.92
C ALA A 197 3.80 18.69 -1.73
N ALA A 198 4.82 19.35 -2.28
CA ALA A 198 4.65 20.50 -3.16
C ALA A 198 3.84 20.13 -4.42
N ALA A 199 4.14 19.00 -5.06
CA ALA A 199 3.39 18.53 -6.21
C ALA A 199 1.91 18.26 -5.87
N ALA A 200 1.64 17.63 -4.72
CA ALA A 200 0.26 17.34 -4.28
C ALA A 200 -0.54 18.60 -3.91
N LEU A 201 0.13 19.68 -3.49
CA LEU A 201 -0.51 20.98 -3.25
C LEU A 201 -0.76 21.75 -4.55
N ALA A 202 0.15 21.64 -5.52
CA ALA A 202 0.05 22.31 -6.82
C ALA A 202 -0.99 21.65 -7.74
N ASP A 203 -1.14 20.32 -7.65
CA ASP A 203 -2.04 19.53 -8.49
C ASP A 203 -2.95 18.63 -7.61
N PRO A 204 -4.23 19.01 -7.40
CA PRO A 204 -5.18 18.19 -6.65
C PRO A 204 -5.49 16.85 -7.35
N ASP A 205 -5.24 16.75 -8.66
CA ASP A 205 -5.45 15.56 -9.48
C ASP A 205 -4.16 14.72 -9.64
N LEU A 206 -3.09 15.03 -8.89
CA LEU A 206 -1.83 14.29 -8.92
C LEU A 206 -2.03 12.77 -8.72
N PHE A 207 -3.03 12.39 -7.93
CA PHE A 207 -3.39 11.00 -7.67
C PHE A 207 -4.74 10.58 -8.26
N ALA A 208 -5.32 11.40 -9.15
CA ALA A 208 -6.49 11.02 -9.91
C ALA A 208 -6.18 9.78 -10.79
N PRO A 209 -7.21 8.99 -11.15
CA PRO A 209 -7.07 7.89 -12.10
C PRO A 209 -6.32 8.36 -13.36
N ALA A 210 -5.34 7.58 -13.80
CA ALA A 210 -4.58 7.87 -15.00
C ALA A 210 -5.17 7.13 -16.20
N GLU A 211 -5.04 7.72 -17.39
CA GLU A 211 -5.46 7.10 -18.66
C GLU A 211 -4.69 5.82 -18.98
N SER A 212 -3.44 5.75 -18.55
CA SER A 212 -2.56 4.59 -18.71
C SER A 212 -1.55 4.47 -17.58
N LEU A 213 -0.91 3.31 -17.47
CA LEU A 213 0.20 3.09 -16.55
C LEU A 213 1.38 4.01 -16.89
N GLU A 214 1.67 4.17 -18.18
CA GLU A 214 2.74 5.00 -18.70
C GLU A 214 2.52 6.48 -18.31
N ALA A 215 1.29 6.98 -18.43
CA ALA A 215 0.93 8.33 -18.00
C ALA A 215 1.10 8.51 -16.49
N ALA A 216 0.65 7.54 -15.68
CA ALA A 216 0.84 7.57 -14.23
C ALA A 216 2.33 7.59 -13.85
N VAL A 217 3.13 6.72 -14.47
CA VAL A 217 4.57 6.63 -14.18
C VAL A 217 5.27 7.93 -14.57
N LEU A 218 4.99 8.47 -15.77
CA LEU A 218 5.56 9.73 -16.23
C LEU A 218 5.26 10.87 -15.24
N ARG A 219 3.98 11.01 -14.84
CA ARG A 219 3.53 12.00 -13.85
C ARG A 219 4.32 11.92 -12.55
N PHE A 220 4.51 10.72 -11.98
CA PHE A 220 5.25 10.58 -10.73
C PHE A 220 6.76 10.75 -10.90
N THR A 221 7.35 10.33 -12.01
CA THR A 221 8.80 10.51 -12.26
C THR A 221 9.22 11.95 -12.50
N ALA A 222 8.27 12.83 -12.83
CA ALA A 222 8.53 14.27 -12.92
C ALA A 222 8.85 14.89 -11.53
N ILE A 223 8.49 14.22 -10.44
CA ILE A 223 8.77 14.68 -9.07
C ILE A 223 10.20 14.31 -8.69
N ARG A 224 11.00 15.32 -8.32
CA ARG A 224 12.39 15.16 -7.90
C ARG A 224 12.51 14.13 -6.76
N GLY A 225 13.35 13.11 -6.98
CA GLY A 225 13.60 12.04 -6.00
C GLY A 225 12.69 10.81 -6.14
N ILE A 226 11.74 10.83 -7.10
CA ILE A 226 10.92 9.68 -7.46
C ILE A 226 11.46 9.06 -8.74
N GLY A 227 12.14 7.93 -8.61
CA GLY A 227 12.62 7.14 -9.77
C GLY A 227 11.56 6.16 -10.29
N PRO A 228 11.82 5.47 -11.43
CA PRO A 228 10.88 4.56 -12.07
C PRO A 228 10.32 3.47 -11.15
N TRP A 229 11.15 2.90 -10.27
CA TRP A 229 10.69 1.91 -9.28
C TRP A 229 9.66 2.50 -8.31
N THR A 230 9.90 3.72 -7.81
CA THR A 230 9.01 4.38 -6.85
C THR A 230 7.70 4.77 -7.54
N ALA A 231 7.77 5.28 -8.77
CA ALA A 231 6.60 5.62 -9.58
C ALA A 231 5.72 4.39 -9.86
N GLN A 232 6.30 3.27 -10.29
CA GLN A 232 5.60 2.00 -10.48
C GLN A 232 4.95 1.50 -9.17
N TYR A 233 5.66 1.62 -8.03
CA TYR A 233 5.11 1.23 -6.74
C TYR A 233 3.93 2.11 -6.29
N ILE A 234 3.99 3.43 -6.53
CA ILE A 234 2.88 4.35 -6.27
C ILE A 234 1.70 4.02 -7.20
N ALA A 235 1.93 3.84 -8.50
CA ALA A 235 0.92 3.43 -9.45
C ALA A 235 0.21 2.12 -9.05
N MET A 236 0.98 1.13 -8.59
CA MET A 236 0.48 -0.15 -8.10
C MET A 236 -0.39 0.01 -6.84
N ARG A 237 0.11 0.69 -5.80
CA ARG A 237 -0.52 0.71 -4.48
C ARG A 237 -1.58 1.80 -4.35
N ALA A 238 -1.26 3.01 -4.79
CA ALA A 238 -2.12 4.18 -4.66
C ALA A 238 -3.20 4.26 -5.74
N LEU A 239 -2.82 4.04 -7.00
CA LEU A 239 -3.75 4.10 -8.13
C LEU A 239 -4.39 2.74 -8.47
N LYS A 240 -3.96 1.66 -7.80
CA LYS A 240 -4.47 0.29 -8.01
C LYS A 240 -4.34 -0.19 -9.45
N LEU A 241 -3.33 0.27 -10.18
CA LEU A 241 -3.10 -0.18 -11.55
C LEU A 241 -2.62 -1.64 -11.55
N PRO A 242 -3.41 -2.59 -12.08
CA PRO A 242 -3.15 -4.03 -11.95
C PRO A 242 -1.96 -4.51 -12.77
N ASP A 243 -1.48 -3.65 -13.69
CA ASP A 243 -0.40 -3.96 -14.61
C ASP A 243 0.93 -3.28 -14.21
N ALA A 244 0.95 -2.51 -13.12
CA ALA A 244 2.15 -1.87 -12.60
C ALA A 244 3.17 -2.89 -12.10
N LEU A 245 4.46 -2.70 -12.42
CA LEU A 245 5.53 -3.62 -12.08
C LEU A 245 6.85 -2.89 -11.77
N PRO A 246 7.32 -2.89 -10.52
CA PRO A 246 8.61 -2.31 -10.16
C PRO A 246 9.75 -3.30 -10.47
N VAL A 247 10.10 -3.43 -11.76
CA VAL A 247 11.02 -4.45 -12.31
C VAL A 247 12.40 -4.54 -11.61
N GLY A 248 12.92 -3.44 -11.07
CA GLY A 248 14.19 -3.44 -10.33
C GLY A 248 14.11 -3.90 -8.87
N ASP A 249 12.96 -4.40 -8.43
CA ASP A 249 12.75 -4.80 -7.04
C ASP A 249 13.54 -6.05 -6.66
N VAL A 250 14.35 -5.95 -5.61
CA VAL A 250 15.23 -7.04 -5.15
C VAL A 250 14.43 -8.27 -4.71
N GLY A 251 13.25 -8.08 -4.11
CA GLY A 251 12.39 -9.18 -3.70
C GLY A 251 11.81 -9.94 -4.90
N LEU A 252 11.38 -9.22 -5.94
CA LEU A 252 10.91 -9.84 -7.18
C LEU A 252 12.01 -10.64 -7.89
N LEU A 253 13.20 -10.04 -8.02
CA LEU A 253 14.33 -10.72 -8.65
C LEU A 253 14.76 -11.95 -7.84
N ARG A 254 14.80 -11.85 -6.50
CA ARG A 254 15.13 -12.98 -5.61
C ARG A 254 14.08 -14.09 -5.65
N ALA A 255 12.80 -13.76 -5.77
CA ALA A 255 11.72 -14.74 -5.91
C ALA A 255 11.85 -15.61 -7.16
N LEU A 256 12.51 -15.09 -8.20
CA LEU A 256 12.73 -15.74 -9.49
C LEU A 256 14.14 -16.34 -9.61
N GLU A 257 14.92 -16.32 -8.54
CA GLU A 257 16.26 -16.89 -8.52
C GLU A 257 16.19 -18.41 -8.71
N SER A 258 16.99 -18.92 -9.65
CA SER A 258 17.01 -20.35 -10.00
C SER A 258 18.45 -20.87 -10.05
N ARG A 259 18.65 -22.12 -10.48
CA ARG A 259 19.99 -22.70 -10.66
C ARG A 259 20.87 -21.92 -11.62
N THR A 260 20.28 -21.17 -12.56
CA THR A 260 21.01 -20.31 -13.51
C THR A 260 21.26 -18.90 -12.96
N GLY A 261 20.96 -18.68 -11.67
CA GLY A 261 21.12 -17.40 -10.99
C GLY A 261 19.86 -16.54 -11.00
N ARG A 262 20.04 -15.30 -10.55
CA ARG A 262 18.99 -14.28 -10.43
C ARG A 262 18.78 -13.58 -11.79
N PRO A 263 17.53 -13.38 -12.26
CA PRO A 263 17.30 -12.65 -13.51
C PRO A 263 17.73 -11.18 -13.41
N SER A 264 18.07 -10.57 -14.55
CA SER A 264 18.22 -9.12 -14.66
C SER A 264 16.83 -8.44 -14.71
N PRO A 265 16.75 -7.12 -14.42
CA PRO A 265 15.51 -6.37 -14.63
C PRO A 265 14.95 -6.52 -16.05
N ALA A 266 15.80 -6.49 -17.09
CA ALA A 266 15.35 -6.67 -18.48
C ALA A 266 14.74 -8.07 -18.71
N ALA A 267 15.33 -9.12 -18.14
CA ALA A 267 14.79 -10.47 -18.24
C ALA A 267 13.45 -10.63 -17.50
N LEU A 268 13.30 -9.99 -16.33
CA LEU A 268 12.01 -9.94 -15.63
C LEU A 268 10.96 -9.23 -16.47
N LEU A 269 11.27 -8.07 -17.05
CA LEU A 269 10.33 -7.33 -17.89
C LEU A 269 9.86 -8.18 -19.09
N ALA A 270 10.79 -8.83 -19.80
CA ALA A 270 10.46 -9.68 -20.92
C ALA A 270 9.55 -10.86 -20.54
N ARG A 271 9.82 -11.52 -19.40
CA ARG A 271 8.96 -12.58 -18.86
C ARG A 271 7.57 -12.05 -18.48
N ALA A 272 7.53 -10.86 -17.90
CA ALA A 272 6.32 -10.27 -17.35
C ALA A 272 5.28 -9.86 -18.40
N GLU A 273 5.66 -9.76 -19.68
CA GLU A 273 4.69 -9.50 -20.76
C GLU A 273 3.61 -10.59 -20.84
N ALA A 274 3.93 -11.84 -20.48
CA ALA A 274 2.95 -12.92 -20.41
C ALA A 274 1.95 -12.77 -19.26
N TRP A 275 2.20 -11.89 -18.29
CA TRP A 275 1.35 -11.70 -17.10
C TRP A 275 0.36 -10.54 -17.25
N ARG A 276 0.33 -9.86 -18.40
CA ARG A 276 -0.57 -8.74 -18.64
C ARG A 276 -2.02 -9.25 -18.75
N PRO A 277 -3.01 -8.51 -18.21
CA PRO A 277 -2.90 -7.17 -17.62
C PRO A 277 -2.67 -7.17 -16.08
N PHE A 278 -2.21 -8.28 -15.51
CA PHE A 278 -2.15 -8.52 -14.06
C PHE A 278 -0.72 -8.63 -13.48
N ARG A 279 0.26 -7.92 -14.07
CA ARG A 279 1.66 -7.94 -13.61
C ARG A 279 1.82 -7.58 -12.13
N ALA A 280 0.96 -6.71 -11.58
CA ALA A 280 0.99 -6.37 -10.15
C ALA A 280 0.59 -7.56 -9.25
N TYR A 281 -0.33 -8.41 -9.70
CA TYR A 281 -0.72 -9.62 -8.98
C TYR A 281 0.37 -10.69 -9.08
N ALA A 282 1.02 -10.84 -10.24
CA ALA A 282 2.20 -11.67 -10.37
C ALA A 282 3.30 -11.25 -9.38
N ALA A 283 3.60 -9.94 -9.31
CA ALA A 283 4.53 -9.38 -8.33
C ALA A 283 4.14 -9.71 -6.88
N GLN A 284 2.83 -9.66 -6.57
CA GLN A 284 2.32 -10.00 -5.25
C GLN A 284 2.51 -11.48 -4.89
N HIS A 285 2.29 -12.42 -5.82
CA HIS A 285 2.59 -13.84 -5.62
C HIS A 285 4.09 -14.07 -5.40
N LEU A 286 4.95 -13.44 -6.19
CA LEU A 286 6.41 -13.52 -6.07
C LEU A 286 6.90 -12.99 -4.72
N TRP A 287 6.46 -11.81 -4.28
CA TRP A 287 6.81 -11.28 -2.96
C TRP A 287 6.35 -12.18 -1.82
N ALA A 288 5.15 -12.77 -1.92
CA ALA A 288 4.64 -13.67 -0.90
C ALA A 288 5.40 -15.01 -0.86
N ALA A 289 5.94 -15.47 -1.99
CA ALA A 289 6.81 -16.64 -2.06
C ALA A 289 8.20 -16.36 -1.46
N ASP A 290 8.80 -15.23 -1.85
CA ASP A 290 10.09 -14.76 -1.35
C ASP A 290 10.09 -14.58 0.18
N GLU A 291 9.05 -13.96 0.72
CA GLU A 291 8.92 -13.79 2.18
C GLU A 291 8.83 -15.13 2.92
N ALA A 292 8.13 -16.12 2.36
CA ALA A 292 8.05 -17.46 2.94
C ALA A 292 9.42 -18.18 2.90
N ALA A 293 10.15 -18.05 1.79
CA ALA A 293 11.48 -18.63 1.64
C ALA A 293 12.50 -18.00 2.59
N VAL A 294 12.46 -16.68 2.81
CA VAL A 294 13.34 -16.00 3.76
C VAL A 294 13.06 -16.42 5.20
N LYS A 295 11.80 -16.69 5.57
CA LYS A 295 11.43 -17.17 6.92
C LYS A 295 11.82 -18.62 7.20
N ALA A 296 12.00 -19.43 6.16
CA ALA A 296 12.37 -20.84 6.27
C ALA A 296 13.89 -21.08 6.35
N ARG A 297 14.70 -20.03 6.20
CA ARG A 297 16.16 -20.05 6.35
C ARG A 297 16.55 -19.61 7.76
#